data_AF-A0A814W064-F1
#
_entry.id   AF-A0A814W064-F1
#
_cell.length_a   1.000
_cell.length_b   1.000
_cell.length_c   1.000
_cell.angle_alpha   90.00
_cell.angle_beta   90.00
_cell.angle_gamma   90.00
#
_symmetry.space_group_name_H-M   'P 1'
#
loop_
_entity.id
_entity.type
_entity.pdbx_description
1 polymer ?
#
loop_
_entity_poly.entity_id
_entity_poly.type
_entity_poly.pdbx_seq_one_letter_code
_entity_poly.pdbx_strand_id
1 'polypeptide(L)'
;MQKALNWGIIRMTSETTHAASRSFVCGEDYGISVLGVISKEFHLPYFKLEDISARRIMVEKAAEGLIIEGKLIGKERDAEWMALQLLRVKNGCEEEVWKLNEIRRLLGDEIHNPYSKTKVPTFGPFALLFYELRPLHHENTTLYRGCQLSDDLIERYRQVSTSGLNIFQAFTSTSRNKEAAECFGNVLMEIDIDSYVGIDLSLVSVFPDEEEVLLFADFYFYVQSCVFDNVKKKWIIRIKSA
;
A
#
# COMPACT_ATOMS: atom_id res chain seq x y z
N MET A 1 1.08 13.99 -36.09
CA MET A 1 0.78 12.61 -36.52
C MET A 1 1.84 11.73 -35.87
N GLN A 2 1.63 10.85 -34.87
CA GLN A 2 0.45 10.35 -34.17
C GLN A 2 0.98 9.63 -32.91
N LYS A 3 0.19 9.65 -31.83
CA LYS A 3 0.26 8.79 -30.62
C LYS A 3 1.23 9.19 -29.49
N ALA A 4 0.90 10.31 -28.85
CA ALA A 4 0.95 10.35 -27.40
C ALA A 4 -0.06 9.29 -26.89
N LEU A 5 0.42 8.22 -26.28
CA LEU A 5 -0.43 7.30 -25.55
C LEU A 5 -0.97 8.07 -24.35
N ASN A 6 -2.26 8.42 -24.41
CA ASN A 6 -3.10 8.73 -23.26
C ASN A 6 -3.08 7.53 -22.31
N TRP A 7 -2.02 7.40 -21.52
CA TRP A 7 -2.07 6.64 -20.28
C TRP A 7 -2.77 7.54 -19.28
N GLY A 8 -4.01 7.18 -18.98
CA GLY A 8 -4.81 7.86 -17.99
C GLY A 8 -3.98 8.02 -16.73
N ILE A 9 -3.61 9.28 -16.46
CA ILE A 9 -3.54 9.79 -15.11
C ILE A 9 -4.85 9.31 -14.47
N ILE A 10 -4.78 8.22 -13.70
CA ILE A 10 -5.79 7.88 -12.72
C ILE A 10 -5.71 9.05 -11.74
N ARG A 11 -6.42 10.12 -12.11
CA ARG A 11 -6.77 11.18 -11.20
C ARG A 11 -7.48 10.45 -10.08
N MET A 12 -6.93 10.53 -8.87
CA MET A 12 -7.72 10.33 -7.66
C MET A 12 -8.80 11.42 -7.67
N THR A 13 -9.89 11.15 -8.39
CA THR A 13 -11.09 11.97 -8.36
C THR A 13 -11.74 11.78 -7.01
N SER A 14 -12.36 12.85 -6.53
CA SER A 14 -12.82 13.17 -5.18
C SER A 14 -13.88 12.25 -4.54
N GLU A 15 -14.00 10.99 -4.96
CA GLU A 15 -14.94 10.02 -4.40
C GLU A 15 -14.31 9.07 -3.35
N THR A 16 -13.00 9.22 -3.08
CA THR A 16 -12.21 8.32 -2.20
C THR A 16 -12.14 8.72 -0.72
N THR A 17 -13.00 9.62 -0.23
CA THR A 17 -12.96 10.13 1.16
C THR A 17 -13.67 9.25 2.20
N HIS A 18 -14.16 8.05 1.84
CA HIS A 18 -14.86 7.17 2.80
C HIS A 18 -13.99 6.13 3.50
N ALA A 19 -12.76 5.88 3.02
CA ALA A 19 -11.85 4.88 3.56
C ALA A 19 -11.40 5.13 5.01
N ALA A 20 -11.25 6.38 5.42
CA ALA A 20 -10.78 6.71 6.76
C ALA A 20 -11.92 6.75 7.81
N SER A 21 -13.15 6.39 7.43
CA SER A 21 -14.32 6.56 8.28
C SER A 21 -14.71 5.33 9.11
N ARG A 22 -14.11 4.15 8.86
CA ARG A 22 -14.43 2.87 9.54
C ARG A 22 -13.25 2.29 10.31
N SER A 23 -12.55 3.12 11.07
CA SER A 23 -11.64 2.67 12.12
C SER A 23 -12.41 2.61 13.44
N PHE A 24 -12.71 1.42 13.96
CA PHE A 24 -12.83 1.09 15.39
C PHE A 24 -13.39 -0.34 15.51
N VAL A 25 -12.52 -1.34 15.43
CA VAL A 25 -12.73 -2.63 16.10
C VAL A 25 -11.37 -3.06 16.64
N CYS A 26 -11.16 -2.87 17.94
CA CYS A 26 -10.13 -3.58 18.68
C CYS A 26 -10.68 -5.01 18.87
N GLY A 27 -10.20 -5.96 18.06
CA GLY A 27 -10.65 -7.35 18.07
C GLY A 27 -9.52 -8.29 18.51
N GLU A 28 -9.80 -9.03 19.58
CA GLU A 28 -8.90 -9.88 20.37
C GLU A 28 -8.55 -11.23 19.70
N ASP A 29 -7.84 -11.24 18.56
CA ASP A 29 -7.37 -12.50 17.94
C ASP A 29 -5.85 -12.45 17.68
N TYR A 30 -5.07 -12.19 18.74
CA TYR A 30 -3.60 -12.31 18.71
C TYR A 30 -3.19 -13.79 18.79
N GLY A 31 -2.79 -14.39 17.66
CA GLY A 31 -2.16 -15.71 17.73
C GLY A 31 -1.55 -16.26 16.45
N ILE A 32 -2.03 -15.86 15.27
CA ILE A 32 -1.49 -16.36 14.00
C ILE A 32 -1.24 -15.17 13.09
N SER A 33 0.02 -14.93 12.74
CA SER A 33 0.35 -13.92 11.73
C SER A 33 -0.37 -14.27 10.43
N VAL A 34 -0.79 -13.27 9.67
CA VAL A 34 -1.47 -13.45 8.37
C VAL A 34 -0.66 -14.33 7.43
N LEU A 35 0.66 -14.22 7.53
CA LEU A 35 1.61 -15.07 6.81
C LEU A 35 1.54 -16.53 7.26
N GLY A 36 1.34 -16.79 8.56
CA GLY A 36 1.06 -18.12 9.07
C GLY A 36 -0.24 -18.70 8.51
N VAL A 37 -1.27 -17.87 8.34
CA VAL A 37 -2.54 -18.29 7.70
C VAL A 37 -2.32 -18.60 6.22
N ILE A 38 -1.67 -17.72 5.47
CA ILE A 38 -1.36 -17.90 4.05
C ILE A 38 -0.47 -19.14 3.85
N SER A 39 0.60 -19.27 4.64
CA SER A 39 1.53 -20.40 4.57
C SER A 39 0.82 -21.73 4.82
N LYS A 40 -0.14 -21.76 5.76
CA LYS A 40 -0.97 -22.94 6.03
C LYS A 40 -1.92 -23.25 4.88
N GLU A 41 -2.61 -22.24 4.35
CA GLU A 41 -3.59 -22.37 3.25
C GLU A 41 -2.93 -22.93 1.99
N PHE A 42 -1.73 -22.46 1.66
CA PHE A 42 -1.01 -22.88 0.44
C PHE A 42 -0.01 -24.01 0.67
N HIS A 43 0.05 -24.58 1.88
CA HIS A 43 0.99 -25.64 2.25
C HIS A 43 2.47 -25.26 2.01
N LEU A 44 2.83 -24.01 2.31
CA LEU A 44 4.16 -23.44 2.15
C LEU A 44 4.72 -22.96 3.49
N PRO A 45 5.12 -23.86 4.41
CA PRO A 45 5.61 -23.47 5.73
C PRO A 45 6.93 -22.67 5.70
N TYR A 46 7.66 -22.72 4.57
CA TYR A 46 8.94 -22.02 4.36
C TYR A 46 9.02 -21.46 2.94
N PHE A 47 8.03 -20.65 2.54
CA PHE A 47 8.13 -19.95 1.27
C PHE A 47 9.36 -19.04 1.26
N LYS A 48 10.18 -19.17 0.22
CA LYS A 48 11.27 -18.24 -0.09
C LYS A 48 11.16 -17.88 -1.55
N LEU A 49 11.30 -16.60 -1.85
CA LEU A 49 11.18 -16.14 -3.24
C LEU A 49 12.31 -16.68 -4.12
N GLU A 50 13.46 -17.04 -3.54
CA GLU A 50 14.61 -17.68 -4.19
C GLU A 50 14.28 -19.05 -4.79
N ASP A 51 13.32 -19.79 -4.19
CA ASP A 51 12.86 -21.07 -4.72
C ASP A 51 12.01 -20.85 -5.98
N ILE A 52 12.60 -21.16 -7.13
CA ILE A 52 11.96 -21.00 -8.46
C ILE A 52 10.62 -21.74 -8.54
N SER A 53 10.53 -22.94 -7.97
CA SER A 53 9.30 -23.75 -8.06
C SER A 53 8.20 -23.15 -7.20
N ALA A 54 8.53 -22.76 -5.96
CA ALA A 54 7.59 -22.12 -5.06
C ALA A 54 7.15 -20.75 -5.60
N ARG A 55 8.10 -19.92 -6.07
CA ARG A 55 7.84 -18.61 -6.67
C ARG A 55 6.88 -18.72 -7.85
N ARG A 56 7.14 -19.67 -8.76
CA ARG A 56 6.28 -19.91 -9.92
C ARG A 56 4.83 -20.23 -9.50
N ILE A 57 4.66 -21.13 -8.54
CA ILE A 57 3.32 -21.50 -8.03
C ILE A 57 2.62 -20.28 -7.41
N MET A 58 3.34 -19.47 -6.63
CA MET A 58 2.78 -18.27 -6.02
C MET A 58 2.42 -17.21 -7.06
N VAL A 59 3.24 -17.00 -8.09
CA VAL A 59 2.94 -16.06 -9.18
C VAL A 59 1.68 -16.49 -9.94
N GLU A 60 1.54 -17.78 -10.25
CA GLU A 60 0.34 -18.31 -10.93
C GLU A 60 -0.92 -18.13 -10.07
N LYS A 61 -0.85 -18.48 -8.78
CA LYS A 61 -1.97 -18.32 -7.85
C LYS A 61 -2.31 -16.86 -7.58
N ALA A 62 -1.32 -15.98 -7.49
CA ALA A 62 -1.51 -14.55 -7.34
C ALA A 62 -2.23 -13.97 -8.56
N ALA A 63 -1.79 -14.33 -9.77
CA ALA A 63 -2.44 -13.92 -11.01
C ALA A 63 -3.90 -14.39 -11.10
N GLU A 64 -4.18 -15.65 -10.74
CA GLU A 64 -5.54 -16.19 -10.67
C GLU A 64 -6.41 -15.42 -9.65
N GLY A 65 -5.88 -15.20 -8.45
CA GLY A 65 -6.55 -14.45 -7.40
C GLY A 65 -6.90 -13.03 -7.78
N LEU A 66 -5.99 -12.31 -8.46
CA LEU A 66 -6.27 -10.97 -8.98
C LEU A 66 -7.45 -10.96 -9.95
N ILE A 67 -7.49 -11.91 -10.89
CA ILE A 67 -8.60 -12.01 -11.86
C ILE A 67 -9.93 -12.26 -11.15
N ILE A 68 -9.95 -13.17 -10.17
CA ILE A 68 -11.16 -13.47 -9.38
C ILE A 68 -11.64 -12.21 -8.66
N GLU A 69 -10.75 -11.51 -7.95
CA GLU A 69 -11.10 -10.31 -7.21
C GLU A 69 -11.54 -9.17 -8.13
N GLY A 70 -10.82 -8.95 -9.24
CA GLY A 70 -11.19 -7.96 -10.25
C GLY A 70 -12.58 -8.16 -10.82
N LYS A 71 -12.99 -9.41 -11.05
CA LYS A 71 -14.37 -9.74 -11.48
C LYS A 71 -15.40 -9.37 -10.43
N LEU A 72 -15.13 -9.66 -9.16
CA LEU A 72 -16.04 -9.37 -8.05
C LEU A 72 -16.33 -7.87 -7.89
N ILE A 73 -15.35 -7.03 -8.22
CA ILE A 73 -15.45 -5.57 -8.08
C ILE A 73 -15.70 -4.83 -9.40
N GLY A 74 -15.94 -5.55 -10.51
CA GLY A 74 -16.18 -4.95 -11.82
C GLY A 74 -14.96 -4.29 -12.48
N LYS A 75 -13.73 -4.63 -12.03
CA LYS A 75 -12.44 -4.19 -12.60
C LYS A 75 -11.70 -5.32 -13.32
N GLU A 76 -12.44 -6.19 -14.01
CA GLU A 76 -11.91 -7.39 -14.66
C GLU A 76 -10.74 -7.09 -15.62
N ARG A 77 -10.87 -6.08 -16.49
CA ARG A 77 -9.83 -5.74 -17.48
C ARG A 77 -8.51 -5.34 -16.82
N ASP A 78 -8.58 -4.55 -15.75
CA ASP A 78 -7.37 -4.10 -15.03
C ASP A 78 -6.73 -5.29 -14.33
N ALA A 79 -7.53 -6.15 -13.69
CA ALA A 79 -7.06 -7.36 -13.05
C ALA A 79 -6.42 -8.37 -14.01
N GLU A 80 -7.01 -8.59 -15.19
CA GLU A 80 -6.42 -9.42 -16.24
C GLU A 80 -5.09 -8.86 -16.71
N TRP A 81 -5.01 -7.55 -16.92
CA TRP A 81 -3.77 -6.90 -17.31
C TRP A 81 -2.68 -7.07 -16.23
N MET A 82 -3.04 -6.90 -14.96
CA MET A 82 -2.13 -7.10 -13.82
C MET A 82 -1.66 -8.55 -13.71
N ALA A 83 -2.58 -9.51 -13.80
CA ALA A 83 -2.28 -10.94 -13.81
C ALA A 83 -1.32 -11.31 -14.96
N LEU A 84 -1.50 -10.72 -16.14
CA LEU A 84 -0.56 -10.88 -17.26
C LEU A 84 0.83 -10.34 -16.95
N GLN A 85 0.96 -9.22 -16.23
CA GLN A 85 2.28 -8.72 -15.84
C GLN A 85 2.97 -9.69 -14.85
N LEU A 86 2.23 -10.23 -13.87
CA LEU A 86 2.73 -11.30 -12.98
C LEU A 86 3.22 -12.52 -13.75
N LEU A 87 2.41 -13.03 -14.68
CA LEU A 87 2.76 -14.22 -15.43
C LEU A 87 4.00 -14.04 -16.33
N ARG A 88 4.31 -12.81 -16.77
CA ARG A 88 5.50 -12.51 -17.58
C ARG A 88 6.81 -12.72 -16.83
N VAL A 89 6.82 -12.48 -15.51
CA VAL A 89 8.02 -12.60 -14.66
C VAL A 89 8.04 -13.91 -13.88
N LYS A 90 7.12 -14.83 -14.17
CA LYS A 90 6.99 -16.12 -13.47
C LYS A 90 8.27 -16.95 -13.43
N ASN A 91 9.02 -16.92 -14.53
CA ASN A 91 10.32 -17.60 -14.66
C ASN A 91 11.50 -16.67 -14.41
N GLY A 92 11.22 -15.40 -14.07
CA GLY A 92 12.22 -14.37 -13.82
C GLY A 92 12.83 -14.46 -12.43
N CYS A 93 13.79 -13.60 -12.14
CA CYS A 93 14.39 -13.47 -10.80
C CYS A 93 13.50 -12.65 -9.84
N GLU A 94 13.90 -12.59 -8.58
CA GLU A 94 13.21 -11.82 -7.54
C GLU A 94 13.04 -10.34 -7.95
N GLU A 95 14.07 -9.75 -8.53
CA GLU A 95 14.09 -8.36 -8.98
C GLU A 95 13.08 -8.11 -10.10
N GLU A 96 12.79 -9.11 -10.94
CA GLU A 96 11.77 -9.01 -11.98
C GLU A 96 10.36 -9.05 -11.40
N VAL A 97 10.12 -9.87 -10.37
CA VAL A 97 8.85 -9.85 -9.61
C VAL A 97 8.67 -8.50 -8.92
N TRP A 98 9.76 -7.90 -8.43
CA TRP A 98 9.74 -6.61 -7.77
C TRP A 98 9.28 -5.45 -8.68
N LYS A 99 9.55 -5.54 -9.98
CA LYS A 99 9.12 -4.50 -10.96
C LYS A 99 7.61 -4.43 -11.17
N LEU A 100 6.82 -5.32 -10.57
CA LEU A 100 5.37 -5.36 -10.68
C LEU A 100 4.63 -4.50 -9.65
N ASN A 101 5.34 -3.63 -8.94
CA ASN A 101 4.77 -2.76 -7.91
C ASN A 101 3.62 -1.85 -8.40
N GLU A 102 3.49 -1.56 -9.69
CA GLU A 102 2.31 -0.85 -10.24
C GLU A 102 0.98 -1.60 -10.01
N ILE A 103 1.01 -2.94 -9.93
CA ILE A 103 -0.16 -3.76 -9.57
C ILE A 103 -0.64 -3.40 -8.16
N ARG A 104 0.27 -3.05 -7.25
CA ARG A 104 -0.02 -2.70 -5.85
C ARG A 104 -0.89 -1.44 -5.75
N ARG A 105 -0.71 -0.47 -6.66
CA ARG A 105 -1.47 0.80 -6.68
C ARG A 105 -2.95 0.58 -6.97
N LEU A 106 -3.27 -0.42 -7.80
CA LEU A 106 -4.64 -0.72 -8.21
C LEU A 106 -5.44 -1.46 -7.13
N LEU A 107 -4.76 -1.95 -6.09
CA LEU A 107 -5.34 -2.78 -5.02
C LEU A 107 -5.57 -2.00 -3.71
N GLY A 108 -5.13 -0.74 -3.64
CA GLY A 108 -5.06 0.06 -2.41
C GLY A 108 -6.39 0.44 -1.77
N ASP A 109 -7.50 0.54 -2.52
CA ASP A 109 -8.73 1.18 -2.02
C ASP A 109 -9.89 0.23 -1.66
N GLU A 110 -9.92 -1.00 -2.19
CA GLU A 110 -11.04 -1.94 -1.95
C GLU A 110 -10.67 -3.15 -1.09
N ILE A 111 -9.39 -3.26 -0.73
CA ILE A 111 -8.85 -4.31 0.14
C ILE A 111 -8.62 -3.72 1.53
N HIS A 112 -9.65 -3.13 2.13
CA HIS A 112 -9.56 -2.61 3.50
C HIS A 112 -9.79 -3.67 4.58
N ASN A 113 -9.76 -4.94 4.18
CA ASN A 113 -9.50 -6.05 5.08
C ASN A 113 -8.82 -7.19 4.31
N PRO A 114 -7.52 -7.09 3.97
CA PRO A 114 -6.77 -8.23 3.42
C PRO A 114 -6.74 -9.40 4.42
N TYR A 115 -7.17 -9.16 5.66
CA TYR A 115 -7.26 -10.10 6.77
C TYR A 115 -8.63 -10.74 6.93
N SER A 116 -9.60 -10.46 6.04
CA SER A 116 -10.78 -11.30 6.02
C SER A 116 -10.27 -12.67 5.55
N LYS A 117 -10.38 -13.68 6.43
CA LYS A 117 -9.98 -15.07 6.13
C LYS A 117 -10.55 -15.56 4.78
N THR A 118 -11.65 -14.95 4.32
CA THR A 118 -12.29 -15.17 3.02
C THR A 118 -11.49 -14.71 1.81
N LYS A 119 -10.54 -13.78 1.93
CA LYS A 119 -9.69 -13.26 0.85
C LYS A 119 -8.33 -13.94 0.78
N VAL A 120 -7.96 -14.74 1.79
CA VAL A 120 -6.70 -15.49 1.80
C VAL A 120 -6.56 -16.42 0.56
N PRO A 121 -7.60 -17.15 0.12
CA PRO A 121 -7.47 -18.05 -1.03
C PRO A 121 -7.17 -17.32 -2.36
N THR A 122 -7.60 -16.06 -2.50
CA THR A 122 -7.39 -15.26 -3.72
C THR A 122 -6.18 -14.34 -3.58
N PHE A 123 -6.17 -13.47 -2.57
CA PHE A 123 -5.17 -12.42 -2.41
C PHE A 123 -3.93 -12.86 -1.63
N GLY A 124 -4.02 -13.94 -0.84
CA GLY A 124 -2.93 -14.44 -0.01
C GLY A 124 -1.62 -14.71 -0.76
N PRO A 125 -1.61 -15.36 -1.95
CA PRO A 125 -0.40 -15.59 -2.72
C PRO A 125 0.27 -14.29 -3.16
N PHE A 126 -0.53 -13.30 -3.57
CA PHE A 126 -0.02 -11.99 -3.94
C PHE A 126 0.62 -11.32 -2.72
N ALA A 127 -0.09 -11.24 -1.59
CA ALA A 127 0.43 -10.68 -0.34
C ALA A 127 1.73 -11.36 0.14
N LEU A 128 1.85 -12.68 -0.02
CA LEU A 128 3.06 -13.42 0.34
C LEU A 128 4.25 -13.06 -0.54
N LEU A 129 4.05 -12.91 -1.86
CA LEU A 129 5.10 -12.44 -2.77
C LEU A 129 5.63 -11.07 -2.31
N PHE A 130 4.77 -10.13 -1.91
CA PHE A 130 5.23 -8.83 -1.39
C PHE A 130 5.96 -8.92 -0.08
N TYR A 131 5.57 -9.84 0.79
CA TYR A 131 6.22 -10.00 2.08
C TYR A 131 7.66 -10.47 1.95
N GLU A 132 7.96 -11.36 1.01
CA GLU A 132 9.34 -11.78 0.78
C GLU A 132 10.18 -10.68 0.12
N LEU A 133 9.55 -9.81 -0.67
CA LEU A 133 10.17 -8.70 -1.40
C LEU A 133 10.56 -7.48 -0.54
N ARG A 134 10.71 -7.64 0.77
CA ARG A 134 11.00 -6.53 1.69
C ARG A 134 12.52 -6.34 1.84
N PRO A 135 13.15 -5.37 1.15
CA PRO A 135 14.51 -5.00 1.50
C PRO A 135 14.50 -4.44 2.93
N LEU A 136 15.32 -5.02 3.81
CA LEU A 136 15.52 -4.51 5.16
C LEU A 136 16.42 -3.28 5.07
N HIS A 137 15.85 -2.08 5.14
CA HIS A 137 16.60 -0.86 5.44
C HIS A 137 16.34 -0.45 6.89
N HIS A 138 17.24 0.31 7.50
CA HIS A 138 17.10 0.78 8.87
C HIS A 138 17.65 2.20 8.98
N GLU A 139 16.82 3.19 8.64
CA GLU A 139 17.18 4.59 8.81
C GLU A 139 15.98 5.39 9.32
N ASN A 140 16.25 6.27 10.28
CA ASN A 140 15.26 7.25 10.71
C ASN A 140 15.06 8.23 9.56
N THR A 141 13.81 8.43 9.17
CA THR A 141 13.48 9.29 8.01
C THR A 141 12.14 9.97 8.22
N THR A 142 11.97 11.11 7.58
CA THR A 142 10.64 11.71 7.40
C THR A 142 10.13 11.34 6.01
N LEU A 143 8.89 10.87 5.92
CA LEU A 143 8.19 10.64 4.66
C LEU A 143 7.01 11.60 4.54
N TYR A 144 6.55 11.80 3.31
CA TYR A 144 5.51 12.76 2.98
C TYR A 144 4.41 12.07 2.19
N ARG A 145 3.15 12.44 2.47
CA ARG A 145 2.00 11.99 1.69
C ARG A 145 1.05 13.15 1.45
N GLY A 146 0.88 13.53 0.19
CA GLY A 146 -0.24 14.37 -0.21
C GLY A 146 -1.50 13.53 -0.39
N CYS A 147 -2.60 13.95 0.19
CA CYS A 147 -3.88 13.25 0.04
C CYS A 147 -5.06 14.21 0.13
N GLN A 148 -6.19 13.77 -0.43
CA GLN A 148 -7.47 14.47 -0.30
C GLN A 148 -8.24 13.87 0.86
N LEU A 149 -8.47 14.64 1.91
CA LEU A 149 -9.30 14.25 3.06
C LEU A 149 -10.58 15.11 3.09
N SER A 150 -11.66 14.55 3.66
CA SER A 150 -12.86 15.32 3.98
C SER A 150 -12.64 16.15 5.24
N ASP A 151 -13.40 17.23 5.39
CA ASP A 151 -13.33 18.10 6.56
C ASP A 151 -13.61 17.32 7.86
N ASP A 152 -14.59 16.41 7.84
CA ASP A 152 -14.90 15.52 8.97
C ASP A 152 -13.68 14.68 9.40
N LEU A 153 -12.91 14.18 8.44
CA LEU A 153 -11.75 13.35 8.74
C LEU A 153 -10.58 14.20 9.26
N ILE A 154 -10.37 15.38 8.68
CA ILE A 154 -9.39 16.35 9.18
C ILE A 154 -9.72 16.69 10.64
N GLU A 155 -11.00 16.94 10.94
CA GLU A 155 -11.44 17.23 12.29
C GLU A 155 -11.23 16.05 13.25
N ARG A 156 -11.40 14.80 12.80
CA ARG A 156 -11.00 13.62 13.59
C ARG A 156 -9.51 13.63 13.93
N TYR A 157 -8.64 13.87 12.95
CA TYR A 157 -7.20 13.99 13.21
C TYR A 157 -6.86 15.11 14.20
N ARG A 158 -7.61 16.22 14.19
CA ARG A 158 -7.45 17.32 15.15
C ARG A 158 -7.91 16.97 16.57
N GLN A 159 -8.95 16.14 16.68
CA GLN A 159 -9.56 15.76 17.96
C GLN A 159 -8.81 14.62 18.65
N VAL A 160 -8.12 13.76 17.91
CA VAL A 160 -7.30 12.70 18.49
C VAL A 160 -6.19 13.36 19.33
N SER A 161 -6.17 13.06 20.63
CA SER A 161 -5.11 13.55 21.51
C SER A 161 -3.76 13.03 21.01
N THR A 162 -2.68 13.73 21.34
CA THR A 162 -1.31 13.31 21.00
C THR A 162 -0.93 11.93 21.57
N SER A 163 -1.76 11.35 22.43
CA SER A 163 -1.60 10.02 23.03
C SER A 163 -2.45 8.92 22.37
N GLY A 164 -3.30 9.24 21.40
CA GLY A 164 -4.13 8.25 20.71
C GLY A 164 -3.31 7.45 19.69
N LEU A 165 -3.23 6.13 19.86
CA LEU A 165 -2.62 5.23 18.89
C LEU A 165 -3.55 5.06 17.69
N ASN A 166 -3.04 5.37 16.49
CA ASN A 166 -3.74 5.20 15.23
C ASN A 166 -3.03 4.17 14.35
N ILE A 167 -3.67 3.76 13.26
CA ILE A 167 -3.15 2.74 12.37
C ILE A 167 -3.52 3.03 10.91
N PHE A 168 -2.56 2.89 10.00
CA PHE A 168 -2.85 2.71 8.59
C PHE A 168 -3.06 1.21 8.33
N GLN A 169 -4.31 0.80 8.16
CA GLN A 169 -4.65 -0.62 7.93
C GLN A 169 -4.22 -1.12 6.55
N ALA A 170 -3.98 -0.22 5.61
CA ALA A 170 -3.54 -0.52 4.26
C ALA A 170 -2.12 -0.04 4.04
N PHE A 171 -1.47 -0.60 3.02
CA PHE A 171 -0.23 -0.05 2.50
C PHE A 171 -0.43 1.42 2.14
N THR A 172 0.49 2.28 2.58
CA THR A 172 0.34 3.72 2.43
C THR A 172 1.48 4.28 1.59
N SER A 173 1.15 4.75 0.38
CA SER A 173 2.15 5.36 -0.52
C SER A 173 2.59 6.70 0.04
N THR A 174 3.90 6.87 0.13
CA THR A 174 4.58 8.05 0.66
C THR A 174 5.80 8.35 -0.20
N SER A 175 6.44 9.48 0.04
CA SER A 175 7.57 9.97 -0.73
C SER A 175 8.60 10.58 0.21
N ARG A 176 9.90 10.43 -0.08
CA ARG A 176 10.94 11.24 0.58
C ARG A 176 11.01 12.67 0.03
N ASN A 177 10.51 12.88 -1.18
CA ASN A 177 10.40 14.18 -1.83
C ASN A 177 9.14 14.93 -1.39
N LYS A 178 9.32 15.87 -0.45
CA LYS A 178 8.22 16.72 0.06
C LYS A 178 7.50 17.49 -1.05
N GLU A 179 8.21 18.03 -2.03
CA GLU A 179 7.63 18.86 -3.08
C GLU A 179 6.73 18.03 -4.00
N ALA A 180 7.17 16.81 -4.33
CA ALA A 180 6.37 15.85 -5.09
C ALA A 180 5.07 15.49 -4.34
N ALA A 181 5.17 15.12 -3.05
CA ALA A 181 4.00 14.80 -2.24
C ALA A 181 3.04 16.00 -2.08
N GLU A 182 3.56 17.21 -1.93
CA GLU A 182 2.76 18.42 -1.69
C GLU A 182 1.88 18.81 -2.89
N CYS A 183 2.15 18.28 -4.09
CA CYS A 183 1.33 18.52 -5.28
C CYS A 183 -0.06 17.87 -5.21
N PHE A 184 -0.31 16.97 -4.25
CA PHE A 184 -1.56 16.20 -4.18
C PHE A 184 -2.49 16.64 -3.04
N GLY A 185 -3.79 16.75 -3.34
CA GLY A 185 -4.89 16.91 -2.38
C GLY A 185 -4.87 18.18 -1.53
N ASN A 186 -5.72 18.23 -0.50
CA ASN A 186 -5.87 19.33 0.46
C ASN A 186 -5.11 19.13 1.79
N VAL A 187 -4.42 18.00 1.95
CA VAL A 187 -3.63 17.64 3.13
C VAL A 187 -2.24 17.20 2.70
N LEU A 188 -1.22 17.62 3.46
CA LEU A 188 0.12 17.04 3.47
C LEU A 188 0.33 16.37 4.84
N MET A 189 0.57 15.07 4.83
CA MET A 189 1.03 14.34 6.01
C MET A 189 2.57 14.36 6.04
N GLU A 190 3.15 14.80 7.16
CA GLU A 190 4.58 14.67 7.47
C GLU A 190 4.71 13.51 8.47
N ILE A 191 5.43 12.46 8.08
CA ILE A 191 5.44 11.16 8.77
C ILE A 191 6.86 10.90 9.27
N ASP A 192 7.09 11.14 10.56
CA ASP A 192 8.38 10.87 11.19
C ASP A 192 8.47 9.39 11.58
N ILE A 193 9.50 8.71 11.08
CA ILE A 193 9.66 7.27 11.23
C ILE A 193 10.95 7.00 12.02
N ASP A 194 10.79 6.42 13.21
CA ASP A 194 11.89 6.05 14.11
C ASP A 194 12.50 4.68 13.77
N SER A 195 11.81 3.84 13.00
CA SER A 195 12.32 2.55 12.55
C SER A 195 11.64 2.12 11.24
N TYR A 196 12.35 1.38 10.40
CA TYR A 196 11.91 1.12 9.04
C TYR A 196 10.63 0.27 8.95
N VAL A 197 9.68 0.77 8.17
CA VAL A 197 8.30 0.24 8.07
C VAL A 197 7.78 0.29 6.62
N GLY A 198 8.65 0.24 5.62
CA GLY A 198 8.23 0.39 4.22
C GLY A 198 9.05 -0.41 3.21
N ILE A 199 8.82 -0.12 1.94
CA ILE A 199 9.64 -0.58 0.81
C ILE A 199 10.00 0.66 0.01
N ASP A 200 11.29 0.88 -0.25
CA ASP A 200 11.73 1.91 -1.18
C ASP A 200 11.39 1.48 -2.60
N LEU A 201 10.63 2.28 -3.34
CA LEU A 201 10.21 2.00 -4.71
C LEU A 201 10.93 2.85 -5.74
N SER A 202 11.82 3.75 -5.34
CA SER A 202 12.52 4.69 -6.24
C SER A 202 13.26 4.00 -7.39
N LEU A 203 13.84 2.83 -7.15
CA LEU A 203 14.62 2.07 -8.15
C LEU A 203 13.77 1.35 -9.20
N VAL A 204 12.47 1.16 -8.95
CA VAL A 204 11.56 0.46 -9.87
C VAL A 204 10.35 1.27 -10.29
N SER A 205 10.12 2.43 -9.66
CA SER A 205 9.10 3.36 -10.08
C SER A 205 9.41 3.91 -11.46
N VAL A 206 8.37 4.10 -12.28
CA VAL A 206 8.47 4.85 -13.53
C VAL A 206 8.59 6.36 -13.29
N PHE A 207 8.42 6.80 -12.04
CA PHE A 207 8.62 8.16 -11.55
C PHE A 207 9.67 8.18 -10.41
N PRO A 208 10.96 7.92 -10.73
CA PRO A 208 12.01 7.81 -9.71
C PRO A 208 12.20 9.09 -8.89
N ASP A 209 11.93 10.26 -9.49
CA ASP A 209 12.04 11.57 -8.84
C ASP A 209 11.01 11.79 -7.72
N GLU A 210 9.94 10.97 -7.67
CA GLU A 210 9.00 10.96 -6.55
C GLU A 210 9.63 10.33 -5.30
N GLU A 211 10.75 9.60 -5.41
CA GLU A 211 11.41 8.93 -4.28
C GLU A 211 10.40 8.14 -3.42
N GLU A 212 9.53 7.38 -4.08
CA GLU A 212 8.40 6.71 -3.44
C GLU A 212 8.89 5.67 -2.42
N VAL A 213 8.26 5.69 -1.25
CA VAL A 213 8.39 4.67 -0.21
C VAL A 213 6.98 4.21 0.14
N LEU A 214 6.73 2.90 0.09
CA LEU A 214 5.42 2.35 0.37
C LEU A 214 5.40 1.71 1.75
N LEU A 215 4.77 2.39 2.70
CA LEU A 215 4.61 1.92 4.08
C LEU A 215 3.80 0.64 4.12
N PHE A 216 4.16 -0.25 5.03
CA PHE A 216 3.42 -1.48 5.28
C PHE A 216 2.03 -1.20 5.83
N ALA A 217 1.13 -2.15 5.56
CA ALA A 217 -0.13 -2.23 6.27
C ALA A 217 0.12 -2.41 7.77
N ASP A 218 -0.87 -2.01 8.57
CA ASP A 218 -0.81 -1.95 10.03
C ASP A 218 0.32 -1.05 10.57
N PHE A 219 0.60 0.04 9.86
CA PHE A 219 1.54 1.05 10.35
C PHE A 219 0.92 1.85 11.49
N TYR A 220 1.43 1.68 12.71
CA TYR A 220 0.96 2.36 13.90
C TYR A 220 1.63 3.74 14.07
N PHE A 221 0.85 4.73 14.48
CA PHE A 221 1.36 6.09 14.64
C PHE A 221 0.58 6.92 15.67
N TYR A 222 1.22 7.99 16.13
CA TYR A 222 0.64 9.06 16.93
C TYR A 222 0.51 10.33 16.12
N VAL A 223 -0.60 11.06 16.29
CA VAL A 223 -0.77 12.39 15.70
C VAL A 223 -0.09 13.41 16.61
N GLN A 224 0.87 14.15 16.08
CA GLN A 224 1.59 15.17 16.85
C GLN A 224 0.96 16.55 16.73
N SER A 225 0.54 16.95 15.53
CA SER A 225 -0.08 18.25 15.29
C SER A 225 -0.91 18.26 14.00
N CYS A 226 -1.92 19.14 13.96
CA CYS A 226 -2.71 19.44 12.77
C CYS A 226 -2.82 20.96 12.63
N VAL A 227 -2.18 21.53 11.60
CA VAL A 227 -2.12 22.99 11.39
C VAL A 227 -2.53 23.32 9.96
N PHE A 228 -3.38 24.33 9.79
CA PHE A 228 -3.70 24.83 8.46
C PHE A 228 -2.66 25.86 7.99
N ASP A 229 -1.99 25.58 6.87
CA ASP A 229 -1.11 26.53 6.21
C ASP A 229 -1.95 27.51 5.38
N ASN A 230 -2.03 28.76 5.85
CA ASN A 230 -2.80 29.81 5.20
C ASN A 230 -2.23 30.29 3.86
N VAL A 231 -0.92 30.09 3.62
CA VAL A 231 -0.26 30.47 2.38
C VAL A 231 -0.49 29.40 1.33
N LYS A 232 -0.27 28.13 1.69
CA LYS A 232 -0.45 26.99 0.80
C LYS A 232 -1.90 26.53 0.66
N LYS A 233 -2.80 27.04 1.51
CA LYS A 233 -4.22 26.63 1.61
C LYS A 233 -4.36 25.11 1.80
N LYS A 234 -3.52 24.55 2.66
CA LYS A 234 -3.38 23.10 2.85
C LYS A 234 -3.25 22.77 4.34
N TRP A 235 -3.86 21.69 4.77
CA TRP A 235 -3.65 21.15 6.11
C TRP A 235 -2.34 20.38 6.19
N ILE A 236 -1.54 20.65 7.22
CA ILE A 236 -0.33 19.93 7.55
C ILE A 236 -0.61 19.07 8.79
N ILE A 237 -0.58 17.76 8.61
CA ILE A 237 -0.78 16.78 9.69
C ILE A 237 0.58 16.12 9.96
N ARG A 238 1.15 16.35 11.14
CA ARG A 238 2.38 15.69 11.57
C ARG A 238 2.04 14.44 12.35
N ILE A 239 2.58 13.31 11.93
CA ILE A 239 2.44 12.03 12.61
C ILE A 239 3.81 11.43 12.88
N LYS A 240 3.91 10.61 13.91
CA LYS A 240 5.13 9.91 14.28
C LYS A 240 4.85 8.42 14.46
N SER A 241 5.73 7.57 13.94
CA SER A 241 5.66 6.11 14.15
C SER A 241 5.58 5.79 15.65
N ALA A 242 4.71 4.87 16.01
CA ALA A 242 4.53 4.44 17.39
C ALA A 242 5.63 3.48 17.87
#